data_AF-A0A969U1X6-F1
#
_entry.id   AF-A0A969U1X6-F1
#
_cell.length_a   1.000
_cell.length_b   1.000
_cell.length_c   1.000
_cell.angle_alpha   90.00
_cell.angle_beta   90.00
_cell.angle_gamma   90.00
#
_symmetry.space_group_name_H-M   'P 1'
#
loop_
_entity.id
_entity.type
_entity.pdbx_description
1 polymer ?
#
loop_
_entity_poly.entity_id
_entity_poly.type
_entity_poly.pdbx_seq_one_letter_code
_entity_poly.pdbx_strand_id
1 'polypeptide(L)'
;MPSQDFSPPAETKESKVLPSVTGKILPADPAAQQPANTNTSELSIYQAQDIVYKFFLHHINNSAPQLVWQEFKNLFIELIAPVDRKLIQAIHTIISFDSQLEFNNLFKRCCYILLNNWISHRQYQFARDLIKIISDRTESEPDADNSLTTLRLWLANFVSSEDYEEIKSFVSKYEDRLETHWTSRYEPYLLVSRYLDATSSPEERQAAKVESQQLKDRYKFELAMYTSRSQSAAFKSKTYHNPTLLGDETLRLIKIILVNRGSLSYPSLANIFLTQSQNVTYKQFKESLIKYLFYYTEHNDFTDRIQQKLIKTLETLNREHDGEGVNNGLIFRTCNHIIKYLTVENTGEPSALFLIFFSHLNPLNLGILLLKLVLISPHSRTNLELYLARLIQYHQEHSAIDCQWLINFLEICQIALTIYGENVQYNLVNMSENDRDDRLIVDLNNCRVFSQQKKSRKEVDS
;
A
#
# COMPACT_ATOMS: atom_id res chain seq x y z
N MET A 1 50.19 -25.34 20.57
CA MET A 1 49.96 -25.99 21.88
C MET A 1 49.52 -24.92 22.87
N PRO A 2 48.48 -25.16 23.69
CA PRO A 2 47.39 -26.14 23.54
C PRO A 2 46.05 -25.41 23.22
N SER A 3 45.07 -25.90 22.45
CA SER A 3 44.52 -27.25 22.19
C SER A 3 43.63 -27.79 23.31
N GLN A 4 42.32 -27.92 23.01
CA GLN A 4 41.41 -29.08 23.26
C GLN A 4 39.96 -28.62 22.96
N ASP A 5 39.31 -28.96 21.83
CA ASP A 5 38.72 -30.25 21.37
C ASP A 5 37.57 -30.76 22.26
N PHE A 6 36.31 -30.70 21.77
CA PHE A 6 35.55 -31.74 21.00
C PHE A 6 35.30 -33.01 21.85
N SER A 7 34.07 -33.43 22.17
CA SER A 7 33.05 -33.99 21.25
C SER A 7 31.77 -34.47 22.00
N PRO A 8 30.69 -34.90 21.28
CA PRO A 8 29.28 -34.96 21.72
C PRO A 8 28.71 -36.43 21.84
N PRO A 9 27.54 -36.81 21.28
CA PRO A 9 26.16 -36.81 21.83
C PRO A 9 25.50 -38.22 21.90
N ALA A 10 24.28 -38.35 22.44
CA ALA A 10 23.37 -39.51 22.25
C ALA A 10 21.91 -39.07 22.53
N GLU A 11 21.02 -39.04 21.54
CA GLU A 11 20.15 -40.12 21.01
C GLU A 11 18.75 -40.18 21.65
N THR A 12 17.76 -40.01 20.75
CA THR A 12 16.31 -40.25 20.82
C THR A 12 15.91 -41.70 21.07
N LYS A 13 14.75 -41.89 21.73
CA LYS A 13 13.72 -42.97 21.64
C LYS A 13 12.85 -42.84 22.91
N GLU A 14 11.55 -43.13 23.03
CA GLU A 14 10.55 -43.80 22.22
C GLU A 14 9.18 -43.57 22.91
N SER A 15 8.10 -43.70 22.13
CA SER A 15 6.68 -43.64 22.51
C SER A 15 6.22 -44.74 23.49
N LYS A 16 5.21 -44.43 24.32
CA LYS A 16 4.26 -45.39 24.95
C LYS A 16 2.89 -44.68 25.05
N VAL A 17 1.95 -44.91 24.15
CA VAL A 17 0.97 -46.02 24.09
C VAL A 17 0.00 -46.01 25.29
N LEU A 18 -1.25 -45.64 24.98
CA LEU A 18 -2.48 -45.87 25.74
C LEU A 18 -2.73 -47.37 25.98
N PRO A 19 -3.56 -47.69 26.99
CA PRO A 19 -4.55 -48.74 26.81
C PRO A 19 -5.98 -48.22 27.00
N SER A 20 -6.81 -48.57 26.03
CA SER A 20 -8.27 -48.56 26.02
C SER A 20 -8.82 -49.91 26.52
N VAL A 21 -9.83 -49.91 27.39
CA VAL A 21 -10.73 -51.06 27.67
C VAL A 21 -12.12 -50.46 28.02
N THR A 22 -13.09 -50.40 27.10
CA THR A 22 -14.23 -51.35 26.90
C THR A 22 -14.89 -51.82 28.21
N GLY A 23 -16.20 -51.79 28.45
CA GLY A 23 -17.39 -51.47 27.67
C GLY A 23 -18.65 -51.68 28.54
N LYS A 24 -19.79 -51.19 28.03
CA LYS A 24 -21.20 -51.60 28.22
C LYS A 24 -21.73 -51.85 29.64
N ILE A 25 -22.86 -51.20 29.97
CA ILE A 25 -24.19 -51.82 30.20
C ILE A 25 -25.23 -50.69 30.36
N LEU A 26 -26.28 -50.75 29.53
CA LEU A 26 -27.57 -50.05 29.68
C LEU A 26 -28.52 -50.99 30.45
N PRO A 27 -29.47 -50.45 31.22
CA PRO A 27 -30.85 -50.82 30.89
C PRO A 27 -31.88 -49.67 31.02
N ALA A 28 -32.80 -49.70 30.05
CA ALA A 28 -34.25 -49.46 30.09
C ALA A 28 -34.86 -48.20 30.76
N ASP A 29 -35.59 -47.46 29.91
CA ASP A 29 -36.59 -46.42 30.24
C ASP A 29 -37.73 -46.92 31.15
N PRO A 30 -38.34 -45.98 31.89
CA PRO A 30 -39.79 -45.86 31.90
C PRO A 30 -40.25 -44.46 31.49
N ALA A 31 -41.39 -44.46 30.80
CA ALA A 31 -41.99 -43.33 30.12
C ALA A 31 -42.49 -42.17 31.02
N ALA A 32 -42.42 -40.98 30.42
CA ALA A 32 -43.34 -39.85 30.53
C ALA A 32 -43.46 -39.11 31.87
N GLN A 33 -42.80 -37.95 31.92
CA GLN A 33 -43.39 -36.68 32.37
C GLN A 33 -42.59 -35.51 31.76
N GLN A 34 -43.23 -34.75 30.88
CA GLN A 34 -42.72 -33.46 30.41
C GLN A 34 -42.69 -32.47 31.58
N PRO A 35 -41.66 -31.62 31.63
CA PRO A 35 -41.95 -30.20 31.69
C PRO A 35 -41.30 -29.50 30.49
N ALA A 36 -42.05 -28.56 29.95
CA ALA A 36 -41.56 -27.62 28.95
C ALA A 36 -40.39 -26.81 29.53
N ASN A 37 -39.16 -27.20 29.17
CA ASN A 37 -38.00 -26.35 29.33
C ASN A 37 -37.78 -25.61 28.00
N THR A 38 -38.17 -24.34 27.99
CA THR A 38 -37.65 -23.33 27.07
C THR A 38 -36.13 -23.28 27.24
N ASN A 39 -35.41 -24.02 26.40
CA ASN A 39 -33.96 -23.94 26.30
C ASN A 39 -33.56 -22.62 25.61
N THR A 40 -33.66 -21.49 26.30
CA THR A 40 -32.72 -20.41 26.08
C THR A 40 -31.40 -20.86 26.69
N SER A 41 -30.54 -21.46 25.86
CA SER A 41 -29.15 -21.70 26.26
C SER A 41 -28.55 -20.36 26.66
N GLU A 42 -28.39 -20.12 27.96
CA GLU A 42 -27.69 -18.95 28.46
C GLU A 42 -26.27 -18.97 27.88
N LEU A 43 -25.94 -17.95 27.09
CA LEU A 43 -24.60 -17.77 26.56
C LEU A 43 -23.64 -17.59 27.74
N SER A 44 -22.55 -18.35 27.78
CA SER A 44 -21.47 -18.06 28.73
C SER A 44 -20.75 -16.76 28.36
N ILE A 45 -20.13 -16.10 29.34
CA ILE A 45 -19.36 -14.87 29.13
C ILE A 45 -18.28 -15.03 28.05
N TYR A 46 -17.59 -16.19 28.01
CA TYR A 46 -16.57 -16.48 27.00
C TYR A 46 -17.14 -16.62 25.58
N GLN A 47 -18.33 -17.22 25.44
CA GLN A 47 -18.99 -17.33 24.15
C GLN A 47 -19.51 -15.97 23.67
N ALA A 48 -20.02 -15.13 24.58
CA ALA A 48 -20.42 -13.77 24.28
C ALA A 48 -19.24 -12.92 23.79
N GLN A 49 -18.09 -13.00 24.48
CA GLN A 49 -16.86 -12.31 24.04
C GLN A 49 -16.37 -12.81 22.68
N ASP A 50 -16.39 -14.12 22.43
CA ASP A 50 -15.97 -14.71 21.14
C ASP A 50 -16.84 -14.25 19.96
N ILE A 51 -18.15 -14.05 20.18
CA ILE A 51 -19.05 -13.47 19.17
C ILE A 51 -18.59 -12.05 18.79
N VAL A 52 -18.26 -11.21 19.78
CA VAL A 52 -17.79 -9.84 19.55
C VAL A 52 -16.43 -9.84 18.83
N TYR A 53 -15.50 -10.72 19.21
CA TYR A 53 -14.20 -10.82 18.51
C TYR A 53 -14.36 -11.25 17.05
N LYS A 54 -15.19 -12.26 16.80
CA LYS A 54 -15.48 -12.74 15.43
C LYS A 54 -16.14 -11.68 14.58
N PHE A 55 -17.01 -10.86 15.18
CA PHE A 55 -17.62 -9.73 14.49
C PHE A 55 -16.57 -8.74 13.97
N PHE A 56 -15.63 -8.29 14.80
CA PHE A 56 -14.57 -7.37 14.35
C PHE A 56 -13.58 -8.03 13.40
N LEU A 57 -13.19 -9.29 13.63
CA LEU A 57 -12.34 -10.04 12.69
C LEU A 57 -12.99 -10.20 11.32
N HIS A 58 -14.30 -10.43 11.27
CA HIS A 58 -15.03 -10.50 10.00
C HIS A 58 -15.02 -9.16 9.27
N HIS A 59 -15.33 -8.07 9.96
CA HIS A 59 -15.36 -6.73 9.36
C HIS A 59 -13.98 -6.26 8.89
N ILE A 60 -12.92 -6.54 9.66
CA ILE A 60 -11.55 -6.22 9.27
C ILE A 60 -11.15 -6.90 7.96
N ASN A 61 -11.61 -8.13 7.72
CA ASN A 61 -11.25 -8.88 6.52
C ASN A 61 -12.11 -8.53 5.29
N ASN A 62 -13.31 -7.98 5.48
CA ASN A 62 -14.31 -7.88 4.41
C ASN A 62 -14.85 -6.46 4.19
N SER A 63 -14.47 -5.48 5.01
CA SER A 63 -15.02 -4.12 4.99
C SER A 63 -13.93 -3.06 4.97
N ALA A 64 -14.29 -1.86 4.51
CA ALA A 64 -13.39 -0.72 4.54
C ALA A 64 -13.11 -0.27 5.99
N PRO A 65 -11.90 0.23 6.32
CA PRO A 65 -11.53 0.63 7.67
C PRO A 65 -12.48 1.64 8.33
N GLN A 66 -13.12 2.51 7.54
CA GLN A 66 -14.11 3.49 7.99
C GLN A 66 -15.35 2.81 8.57
N LEU A 67 -15.80 1.73 7.94
CA LEU A 67 -16.96 0.98 8.41
C LEU A 67 -16.61 0.21 9.68
N VAL A 68 -15.43 -0.41 9.71
CA VAL A 68 -14.90 -1.07 10.93
C VAL A 68 -14.78 -0.08 12.09
N TRP A 69 -14.26 1.12 11.82
CA TRP A 69 -14.16 2.23 12.75
C TRP A 69 -15.53 2.66 13.29
N GLN A 70 -16.51 2.83 12.39
CA GLN A 70 -17.86 3.23 12.75
C GLN A 70 -18.56 2.14 13.59
N GLU A 71 -18.39 0.86 13.26
CA GLU A 71 -18.94 -0.24 14.05
C GLU A 71 -18.32 -0.28 15.46
N PHE A 72 -17.01 -0.05 15.59
CA PHE A 72 -16.38 0.06 16.91
C PHE A 72 -16.95 1.23 17.72
N LYS A 73 -17.06 2.39 17.07
CA LYS A 73 -17.63 3.60 17.67
C LYS A 73 -19.06 3.37 18.12
N ASN A 74 -19.92 2.83 17.26
CA ASN A 74 -21.31 2.53 17.57
C ASN A 74 -21.41 1.56 18.76
N LEU A 75 -20.62 0.49 18.76
CA LEU A 75 -20.72 -0.59 19.73
C LEU A 75 -20.25 -0.19 21.13
N PHE A 76 -19.07 0.41 21.25
CA PHE A 76 -18.43 0.66 22.56
C PHE A 76 -18.43 2.12 22.99
N ILE A 77 -18.40 3.04 22.02
CA ILE A 77 -18.41 4.47 22.31
C ILE A 77 -19.88 4.89 22.35
N GLU A 78 -20.56 5.09 21.24
CA GLU A 78 -21.93 5.63 21.19
C GLU A 78 -23.00 4.71 21.83
N LEU A 79 -22.69 3.44 22.08
CA LEU A 79 -23.60 2.43 22.65
C LEU A 79 -24.90 2.28 21.85
N ILE A 80 -24.80 2.38 20.52
CA ILE A 80 -25.91 2.17 19.58
C ILE A 80 -26.09 0.67 19.40
N ALA A 81 -27.32 0.19 19.62
CA ALA A 81 -27.64 -1.23 19.46
C ALA A 81 -27.37 -1.71 18.02
N PRO A 82 -26.56 -2.77 17.83
CA PRO A 82 -26.28 -3.28 16.50
C PRO A 82 -27.51 -3.97 15.90
N VAL A 83 -27.56 -4.11 14.57
CA VAL A 83 -28.66 -4.80 13.88
C VAL A 83 -28.60 -6.33 14.07
N ASP A 84 -27.41 -6.88 14.34
CA ASP A 84 -27.22 -8.32 14.53
C ASP A 84 -27.73 -8.79 15.90
N ARG A 85 -28.79 -9.61 15.87
CA ARG A 85 -29.42 -10.21 17.06
C ARG A 85 -28.45 -11.02 17.92
N LYS A 86 -27.45 -11.69 17.32
CA LYS A 86 -26.46 -12.46 18.09
C LYS A 86 -25.50 -11.54 18.83
N LEU A 87 -25.13 -10.42 18.21
CA LEU A 87 -24.28 -9.41 18.83
C LEU A 87 -25.02 -8.69 19.96
N ILE A 88 -26.30 -8.34 19.76
CA ILE A 88 -27.17 -7.81 20.82
C ILE A 88 -27.20 -8.76 22.04
N GLN A 89 -27.45 -10.05 21.80
CA GLN A 89 -27.51 -11.04 22.88
C GLN A 89 -26.18 -11.18 23.61
N ALA A 90 -25.06 -11.16 22.88
CA ALA A 90 -23.72 -11.20 23.46
C ALA A 90 -23.43 -9.98 24.34
N ILE A 91 -23.76 -8.77 23.88
CA ILE A 91 -23.59 -7.53 24.65
C ILE A 91 -24.44 -7.60 25.94
N HIS A 92 -25.71 -8.00 25.85
CA HIS A 92 -26.54 -8.15 27.03
C HIS A 92 -25.97 -9.16 28.03
N THR A 93 -25.47 -10.31 27.57
CA THR A 93 -24.80 -11.28 28.44
C THR A 93 -23.58 -10.68 29.14
N ILE A 94 -22.78 -9.86 28.44
CA ILE A 94 -21.61 -9.18 29.03
C ILE A 94 -22.04 -8.15 30.08
N ILE A 95 -23.08 -7.36 29.81
CA ILE A 95 -23.63 -6.38 30.77
C ILE A 95 -24.19 -7.09 31.99
N SER A 96 -24.99 -8.15 31.81
CA SER A 96 -25.62 -8.90 32.89
C SER A 96 -24.64 -9.67 33.78
N PHE A 97 -23.43 -9.96 33.28
CA PHE A 97 -22.38 -10.59 34.07
C PHE A 97 -21.74 -9.64 35.10
N ASP A 98 -21.95 -8.33 34.95
CA ASP A 98 -21.58 -7.28 35.91
C ASP A 98 -20.11 -7.32 36.38
N SER A 99 -19.18 -7.58 35.46
CA SER A 99 -17.74 -7.63 35.75
C SER A 99 -16.98 -6.61 34.91
N GLN A 100 -16.50 -5.55 35.56
CA GLN A 100 -15.61 -4.55 34.95
C GLN A 100 -14.34 -5.19 34.37
N LEU A 101 -13.78 -6.20 35.03
CA LEU A 101 -12.57 -6.89 34.56
C LEU A 101 -12.79 -7.58 33.22
N GLU A 102 -13.92 -8.30 33.08
CA GLU A 102 -14.25 -9.00 31.82
C GLU A 102 -14.57 -8.03 30.69
N PHE A 103 -15.24 -6.91 31.00
CA PHE A 103 -15.46 -5.84 30.03
C PHE A 103 -14.15 -5.20 29.58
N ASN A 104 -13.24 -4.87 30.51
CA ASN A 104 -11.94 -4.29 30.19
C ASN A 104 -11.11 -5.23 29.31
N ASN A 105 -11.09 -6.53 29.63
CA ASN A 105 -10.40 -7.55 28.83
C ASN A 105 -10.97 -7.65 27.40
N LEU A 106 -12.30 -7.66 27.28
CA LEU A 106 -12.98 -7.62 25.99
C LEU A 106 -12.59 -6.38 25.19
N PHE A 107 -12.74 -5.21 25.79
CA PHE A 107 -12.48 -3.92 25.17
C PHE A 107 -11.02 -3.81 24.71
N LYS A 108 -10.07 -4.11 25.61
CA LYS A 108 -8.62 -4.16 25.33
C LYS A 108 -8.34 -5.06 24.12
N ARG A 109 -8.91 -6.26 24.10
CA ARG A 109 -8.69 -7.22 23.01
C ARG A 109 -9.28 -6.74 21.69
N CYS A 110 -10.45 -6.11 21.69
CA CYS A 110 -11.03 -5.48 20.51
C CYS A 110 -10.15 -4.34 19.98
N CYS A 111 -9.62 -3.48 20.87
CA CYS A 111 -8.64 -2.45 20.49
C CYS A 111 -7.42 -3.07 19.82
N TYR A 112 -6.82 -4.13 20.37
CA TYR A 112 -5.67 -4.79 19.73
C TYR A 112 -6.00 -5.47 18.40
N ILE A 113 -7.19 -6.05 18.24
CA ILE A 113 -7.63 -6.61 16.95
C ILE A 113 -7.60 -5.53 15.86
N LEU A 114 -8.15 -4.35 16.16
CA LEU A 114 -8.18 -3.21 15.25
C LEU A 114 -6.79 -2.61 15.03
N LEU A 115 -6.07 -2.31 16.11
CA LEU A 115 -4.75 -1.69 16.06
C LEU A 115 -3.74 -2.56 15.32
N ASN A 116 -3.71 -3.87 15.58
CA ASN A 116 -2.81 -4.78 14.87
C ASN A 116 -3.11 -4.80 13.37
N ASN A 117 -4.39 -4.74 12.98
CA ASN A 117 -4.75 -4.63 11.58
C ASN A 117 -4.33 -3.28 10.99
N TRP A 118 -4.74 -2.16 11.58
CA TRP A 118 -4.46 -0.83 11.03
C TRP A 118 -2.98 -0.52 10.99
N ILE A 119 -2.20 -0.87 12.02
CA ILE A 119 -0.75 -0.68 12.02
C ILE A 119 -0.08 -1.56 10.97
N SER A 120 -0.51 -2.82 10.82
CA SER A 120 0.03 -3.71 9.77
C SER A 120 -0.24 -3.16 8.37
N HIS A 121 -1.41 -2.53 8.17
CA HIS A 121 -1.80 -1.88 6.92
C HIS A 121 -1.39 -0.41 6.84
N ARG A 122 -0.57 0.09 7.78
CA ARG A 122 -0.03 1.47 7.84
C ARG A 122 -1.12 2.56 7.88
N GLN A 123 -2.31 2.21 8.36
CA GLN A 123 -3.46 3.07 8.57
C GLN A 123 -3.35 3.78 9.94
N TYR A 124 -2.23 4.50 10.14
CA TYR A 124 -1.90 5.08 11.45
C TYR A 124 -2.95 6.11 11.92
N GLN A 125 -3.61 6.81 11.01
CA GLN A 125 -4.67 7.77 11.35
C GLN A 125 -5.80 7.12 12.16
N PHE A 126 -6.30 5.96 11.74
CA PHE A 126 -7.34 5.23 12.50
C PHE A 126 -6.85 4.77 13.88
N ALA A 127 -5.57 4.39 14.00
CA ALA A 127 -4.98 4.04 15.28
C ALA A 127 -4.91 5.26 16.23
N ARG A 128 -4.60 6.45 15.72
CA ARG A 128 -4.61 7.70 16.49
C ARG A 128 -6.03 8.11 16.87
N ASP A 129 -6.95 8.09 15.90
CA ASP A 129 -8.35 8.42 16.13
C ASP A 129 -8.93 7.51 17.21
N LEU A 130 -8.53 6.23 17.26
CA LEU A 130 -8.93 5.29 18.33
C LEU A 130 -8.51 5.77 19.72
N ILE A 131 -7.26 6.19 19.89
CA ILE A 131 -6.80 6.71 21.18
C ILE A 131 -7.58 7.97 21.55
N LYS A 132 -7.80 8.85 20.58
CA LYS A 132 -8.49 10.12 20.76
C LYS A 132 -9.97 9.94 21.14
N ILE A 133 -10.70 9.07 20.45
CA ILE A 133 -12.13 8.85 20.75
C ILE A 133 -12.34 8.19 22.11
N ILE A 134 -11.39 7.36 22.54
CA ILE A 134 -11.42 6.74 23.86
C ILE A 134 -11.19 7.80 24.95
N SER A 135 -10.29 8.78 24.72
CA SER A 135 -10.03 9.87 25.68
C SER A 135 -11.08 10.98 25.68
N ASP A 136 -11.61 11.38 24.52
CA ASP A 136 -12.51 12.54 24.39
C ASP A 136 -13.87 12.32 25.09
N ARG A 137 -14.22 11.06 25.40
CA ARG A 137 -15.55 10.72 25.92
C ARG A 137 -15.75 10.95 27.42
N THR A 138 -14.71 11.37 28.15
CA THR A 138 -14.80 11.67 29.59
C THR A 138 -15.62 12.92 29.92
N GLU A 139 -16.07 13.71 28.93
CA GLU A 139 -16.68 15.03 29.15
C GLU A 139 -18.20 15.13 28.92
N SER A 140 -18.91 14.04 28.54
CA SER A 140 -20.37 14.11 28.21
C SER A 140 -21.32 13.68 29.33
N GLU A 141 -22.47 14.38 29.40
CA GLU A 141 -23.53 14.35 30.41
C GLU A 141 -24.19 12.96 30.65
N PRO A 142 -24.81 12.75 31.84
CA PRO A 142 -25.44 11.47 32.21
C PRO A 142 -26.80 11.24 31.52
N ASP A 143 -26.95 10.08 30.90
CA ASP A 143 -28.22 9.53 30.39
C ASP A 143 -28.96 8.68 31.45
N ALA A 144 -30.28 8.53 31.29
CA ALA A 144 -31.22 7.99 32.27
C ALA A 144 -31.27 6.45 32.44
N ASP A 145 -30.46 5.66 31.73
CA ASP A 145 -30.47 4.18 31.79
C ASP A 145 -29.29 3.60 32.58
N ASN A 146 -29.60 2.95 33.71
CA ASN A 146 -28.67 2.45 34.73
C ASN A 146 -27.62 1.45 34.19
N SER A 147 -27.98 0.66 33.18
CA SER A 147 -27.08 -0.33 32.57
C SER A 147 -26.03 0.31 31.64
N LEU A 148 -26.44 1.34 30.89
CA LEU A 148 -25.55 2.15 30.06
C LEU A 148 -24.66 3.05 30.92
N THR A 149 -25.15 3.51 32.08
CA THR A 149 -24.35 4.24 33.07
C THR A 149 -23.17 3.38 33.56
N THR A 150 -23.40 2.09 33.79
CA THR A 150 -22.38 1.15 34.29
C THR A 150 -21.28 0.91 33.25
N LEU A 151 -21.64 0.65 31.98
CA LEU A 151 -20.67 0.52 30.89
C LEU A 151 -19.84 1.78 30.68
N ARG A 152 -20.48 2.95 30.78
CA ARG A 152 -19.79 4.25 30.66
C ARG A 152 -18.80 4.45 31.81
N LEU A 153 -19.17 4.07 33.03
CA LEU A 153 -18.28 4.11 34.19
C LEU A 153 -17.08 3.17 33.99
N TRP A 154 -17.30 1.95 33.51
CA TRP A 154 -16.21 1.02 33.22
C TRP A 154 -15.27 1.53 32.13
N LEU A 155 -15.80 2.15 31.07
CA LEU A 155 -14.99 2.77 30.03
C LEU A 155 -14.18 3.95 30.58
N ALA A 156 -14.76 4.81 31.43
CA ALA A 156 -14.04 5.90 32.09
C ALA A 156 -12.92 5.37 33.02
N ASN A 157 -13.21 4.30 33.78
CA ASN A 157 -12.22 3.63 34.60
C ASN A 157 -11.11 2.99 33.75
N PHE A 158 -11.45 2.45 32.57
CA PHE A 158 -10.48 1.90 31.63
C PHE A 158 -9.49 2.96 31.13
N VAL A 159 -9.97 4.17 30.79
CA VAL A 159 -9.10 5.30 30.39
C VAL A 159 -8.09 5.66 31.48
N SER A 160 -8.46 5.47 32.75
CA SER A 160 -7.57 5.72 33.90
C SER A 160 -6.67 4.53 34.27
N SER A 161 -6.72 3.42 33.52
CA SER A 161 -6.02 2.18 33.85
C SER A 161 -4.66 2.03 33.15
N GLU A 162 -3.81 1.15 33.70
CA GLU A 162 -2.53 0.78 33.07
C GLU A 162 -2.74 0.14 31.68
N ASP A 163 -3.85 -0.56 31.47
CA ASP A 163 -4.19 -1.16 30.18
C ASP A 163 -4.35 -0.12 29.06
N TYR A 164 -4.93 1.05 29.38
CA TYR A 164 -5.05 2.14 28.42
C TYR A 164 -3.71 2.81 28.14
N GLU A 165 -2.88 3.03 29.17
CA GLU A 165 -1.52 3.54 28.98
C GLU A 165 -0.64 2.60 28.15
N GLU A 166 -0.82 1.28 28.27
CA GLU A 166 -0.16 0.30 27.40
C GLU A 166 -0.59 0.45 25.93
N ILE A 167 -1.90 0.60 25.67
CA ILE A 167 -2.44 0.80 24.31
C ILE A 167 -1.95 2.14 23.73
N LYS A 168 -1.97 3.21 24.52
CA LYS A 168 -1.49 4.53 24.14
C LYS A 168 0.01 4.52 23.82
N SER A 169 0.82 3.88 24.68
CA SER A 169 2.26 3.67 24.45
C SER A 169 2.55 2.81 23.21
N PHE A 170 1.67 1.86 22.90
CA PHE A 170 1.79 1.06 21.68
C PHE A 170 1.58 1.90 20.42
N VAL A 171 0.63 2.83 20.43
CA VAL A 171 0.36 3.73 19.30
C VAL A 171 1.39 4.86 19.19
N SER A 172 1.88 5.41 20.31
CA SER A 172 2.85 6.52 20.32
C SER A 172 4.20 6.15 19.67
N LYS A 173 4.55 4.86 19.59
CA LYS A 173 5.70 4.37 18.81
C LYS A 173 5.64 4.73 17.31
N TYR A 174 4.47 5.14 16.84
CA TYR A 174 4.22 5.54 15.46
C TYR A 174 3.91 7.04 15.33
N GLU A 175 4.04 7.83 16.40
CA GLU A 175 3.66 9.26 16.49
C GLU A 175 4.46 10.18 15.56
N ASP A 176 5.76 9.93 15.37
CA ASP A 176 6.59 10.62 14.36
C ASP A 176 6.03 10.47 12.93
N ARG A 177 5.24 9.42 12.68
CA ARG A 177 4.57 9.16 11.38
C ARG A 177 3.12 9.63 11.35
N LEU A 178 2.59 10.05 12.50
CA LEU A 178 1.23 10.56 12.71
C LEU A 178 1.13 12.09 12.58
N GLU A 179 2.24 12.82 12.77
CA GLU A 179 2.26 14.30 12.71
C GLU A 179 2.57 14.87 11.32
N THR A 180 3.25 14.11 10.45
CA THR A 180 3.55 14.60 9.09
C THR A 180 2.34 14.46 8.18
N HIS A 181 1.94 15.59 7.59
CA HIS A 181 0.97 15.64 6.51
C HIS A 181 1.33 14.62 5.41
N TRP A 182 0.33 14.01 4.74
CA TRP A 182 0.58 12.93 3.78
C TRP A 182 1.53 13.33 2.64
N THR A 183 1.58 14.63 2.34
CA THR A 183 2.46 15.21 1.33
C THR A 183 3.93 15.20 1.72
N SER A 184 4.29 15.16 3.01
CA SER A 184 5.67 15.22 3.49
C SER A 184 6.53 14.07 2.95
N ARG A 185 5.93 12.91 2.67
CA ARG A 185 6.61 11.78 2.00
C ARG A 185 7.06 12.10 0.59
N TYR A 186 6.33 12.99 -0.09
CA TYR A 186 6.55 13.40 -1.47
C TYR A 186 7.30 14.73 -1.56
N GLU A 187 7.95 15.16 -0.47
CA GLU A 187 8.84 16.32 -0.43
C GLU A 187 9.86 16.35 -1.57
N PRO A 188 10.46 15.22 -2.03
CA PRO A 188 11.39 15.25 -3.16
C PRO A 188 10.77 15.80 -4.45
N TYR A 189 9.46 15.62 -4.65
CA TYR A 189 8.73 16.23 -5.77
C TYR A 189 8.38 17.70 -5.47
N LEU A 190 7.93 18.03 -4.25
CA LEU A 190 7.61 19.41 -3.87
C LEU A 190 8.82 20.36 -3.98
N LEU A 191 10.02 19.89 -3.62
CA LEU A 191 11.27 20.61 -3.81
C LEU A 191 11.58 20.93 -5.28
N VAL A 192 11.04 20.16 -6.23
CA VAL A 192 11.16 20.46 -7.67
C VAL A 192 10.50 21.77 -8.03
N SER A 193 9.33 22.05 -7.46
CA SER A 193 8.67 23.34 -7.69
C SER A 193 9.51 24.51 -7.16
N ARG A 194 10.23 24.32 -6.05
CA ARG A 194 11.11 25.33 -5.44
C ARG A 194 12.37 25.58 -6.27
N TYR A 195 13.11 24.54 -6.67
CA TYR A 195 14.36 24.79 -7.41
C TYR A 195 14.15 25.23 -8.86
N LEU A 196 12.96 25.00 -9.43
CA LEU A 196 12.59 25.49 -10.76
C LEU A 196 11.95 26.88 -10.73
N ASP A 197 11.64 27.41 -9.55
CA ASP A 197 11.05 28.73 -9.41
C ASP A 197 12.08 29.82 -9.74
N ALA A 198 11.82 30.57 -10.81
CA ALA A 198 12.69 31.65 -11.26
C ALA A 198 12.76 32.82 -10.27
N THR A 199 11.80 32.93 -9.34
CA THR A 199 11.79 33.99 -8.31
C THR A 199 12.67 33.68 -7.10
N SER A 200 13.06 32.41 -6.91
CA SER A 200 13.93 31.96 -5.82
C SER A 200 15.41 32.27 -6.11
N SER A 201 16.19 32.54 -5.06
CA SER A 201 17.62 32.83 -5.19
C SER A 201 18.39 31.62 -5.78
N PRO A 202 19.52 31.83 -6.48
CA PRO A 202 20.35 30.73 -6.96
C PRO A 202 20.75 29.73 -5.87
N GLU A 203 21.03 30.24 -4.66
CA GLU A 203 21.44 29.45 -3.50
C GLU A 203 20.30 28.58 -2.97
N GLU A 204 19.09 29.12 -2.82
CA GLU A 204 17.89 28.37 -2.41
C GLU A 204 17.54 27.29 -3.43
N ARG A 205 17.63 27.60 -4.73
CA ARG A 205 17.38 26.62 -5.79
C ARG A 205 18.40 25.48 -5.74
N GLN A 206 19.67 25.80 -5.51
CA GLN A 206 20.70 24.77 -5.39
C GLN A 206 20.51 23.92 -4.13
N ALA A 207 20.16 24.53 -2.99
CA ALA A 207 19.87 23.80 -1.76
C ALA A 207 18.70 22.82 -1.92
N ALA A 208 17.56 23.29 -2.46
CA ALA A 208 16.38 22.46 -2.71
C ALA A 208 16.67 21.32 -3.71
N LYS A 209 17.51 21.57 -4.73
CA LYS A 209 17.93 20.53 -5.68
C LYS A 209 18.77 19.45 -5.02
N VAL A 210 19.76 19.84 -4.19
CA VAL A 210 20.61 18.90 -3.46
C VAL A 210 19.79 18.06 -2.49
N GLU A 211 18.90 18.69 -1.73
CA GLU A 211 18.02 18.01 -0.77
C GLU A 211 17.07 17.01 -1.47
N SER A 212 16.42 17.42 -2.56
CA SER A 212 15.57 16.55 -3.38
C SER A 212 16.33 15.31 -3.84
N GLN A 213 17.58 15.48 -4.28
CA GLN A 213 18.43 14.38 -4.73
C GLN A 213 18.80 13.44 -3.57
N GLN A 214 19.18 13.97 -2.40
CA GLN A 214 19.51 13.17 -1.22
C GLN A 214 18.35 12.29 -0.77
N LEU A 215 17.13 12.84 -0.75
CA LEU A 215 15.93 12.09 -0.37
C LEU A 215 15.60 10.98 -1.39
N LYS A 216 15.76 11.25 -2.70
CA LYS A 216 15.58 10.24 -3.75
C LYS A 216 16.61 9.11 -3.65
N ASP A 217 17.87 9.45 -3.38
CA ASP A 217 18.93 8.45 -3.24
C ASP A 217 18.74 7.59 -1.97
N ARG A 218 18.29 8.19 -0.87
CA ARG A 218 17.89 7.46 0.34
C ARG A 218 16.76 6.47 0.05
N TYR A 219 15.67 6.93 -0.56
CA TYR A 219 14.55 6.08 -0.93
C TYR A 219 14.99 4.90 -1.81
N LYS A 220 15.83 5.17 -2.81
CA LYS A 220 16.37 4.15 -3.71
C LYS A 220 17.19 3.10 -2.98
N PHE A 221 18.06 3.52 -2.06
CA PHE A 221 18.84 2.60 -1.24
C PHE A 221 17.94 1.73 -0.37
N GLU A 222 16.97 2.33 0.32
CA GLU A 222 16.00 1.62 1.16
C GLU A 222 15.18 0.62 0.35
N LEU A 223 14.76 0.98 -0.88
CA LEU A 223 14.00 0.09 -1.75
C LEU A 223 14.85 -1.10 -2.20
N ALA A 224 16.11 -0.88 -2.58
CA ALA A 224 17.03 -1.95 -2.96
C ALA A 224 17.33 -2.90 -1.79
N MET A 225 17.46 -2.36 -0.58
CA MET A 225 17.68 -3.13 0.65
C MET A 225 16.43 -3.95 1.01
N TYR A 226 15.25 -3.36 0.90
CA TYR A 226 13.98 -4.05 1.13
C TYR A 226 13.78 -5.20 0.15
N THR A 227 13.96 -4.98 -1.16
CA THR A 227 13.79 -6.05 -2.17
C THR A 227 14.77 -7.19 -1.99
N SER A 228 16.04 -6.90 -1.65
CA SER A 228 17.06 -7.93 -1.41
C SER A 228 16.77 -8.82 -0.19
N ARG A 229 16.15 -8.27 0.87
CA ARG A 229 16.03 -8.95 2.17
C ARG A 229 14.64 -9.52 2.44
N SER A 230 13.59 -8.89 1.93
CA SER A 230 12.18 -9.29 2.12
C SER A 230 11.85 -10.70 1.63
N GLN A 231 12.63 -11.22 0.67
CA GLN A 231 12.42 -12.54 0.08
C GLN A 231 13.38 -13.61 0.63
N SER A 232 14.15 -13.29 1.69
CA SER A 232 15.02 -14.25 2.38
C SER A 232 14.27 -15.01 3.46
N ALA A 233 14.56 -16.30 3.62
CA ALA A 233 13.98 -17.13 4.69
C ALA A 233 14.32 -16.62 6.11
N ALA A 234 15.36 -15.79 6.24
CA ALA A 234 15.76 -15.15 7.49
C ALA A 234 15.08 -13.78 7.73
N PHE A 235 14.08 -13.41 6.92
CA PHE A 235 13.41 -12.11 7.05
C PHE A 235 12.68 -12.00 8.39
N LYS A 236 13.16 -11.10 9.24
CA LYS A 236 12.46 -10.65 10.46
C LYS A 236 11.85 -9.29 10.13
N SER A 237 10.51 -9.19 10.10
CA SER A 237 9.81 -7.94 9.76
C SER A 237 10.22 -6.74 10.64
N LYS A 238 10.72 -7.02 11.86
CA LYS A 238 11.27 -6.03 12.79
C LYS A 238 12.58 -5.36 12.35
N THR A 239 13.32 -5.90 11.37
CA THR A 239 14.68 -5.43 11.05
C THR A 239 14.77 -4.63 9.74
N TYR A 240 13.84 -4.83 8.80
CA TYR A 240 13.94 -4.22 7.47
C TYR A 240 12.62 -3.58 7.04
N HIS A 241 12.64 -2.26 6.87
CA HIS A 241 11.47 -1.46 6.59
C HIS A 241 11.17 -1.40 5.09
N ASN A 242 9.91 -1.63 4.69
CA ASN A 242 9.44 -1.29 3.36
C ASN A 242 9.28 0.23 3.24
N PRO A 243 10.02 0.91 2.34
CA PRO A 243 10.00 2.37 2.22
C PRO A 243 8.74 2.93 1.56
N THR A 244 7.83 2.09 1.08
CA THR A 244 6.62 2.49 0.32
C THR A 244 5.34 2.38 1.17
N LEU A 245 4.27 3.07 0.81
CA LEU A 245 2.97 2.95 1.50
C LEU A 245 2.16 1.71 1.09
N LEU A 246 2.61 0.96 0.09
CA LEU A 246 1.88 -0.17 -0.49
C LEU A 246 1.95 -1.48 0.34
N GLY A 247 2.76 -1.53 1.40
CA GLY A 247 2.87 -2.74 2.22
C GLY A 247 3.36 -3.94 1.40
N ASP A 248 2.72 -5.11 1.53
CA ASP A 248 3.16 -6.31 0.83
C ASP A 248 2.96 -6.25 -0.70
N GLU A 249 2.08 -5.36 -1.18
CA GLU A 249 1.85 -5.12 -2.61
C GLU A 249 3.06 -4.53 -3.34
N THR A 250 4.01 -3.94 -2.62
CA THR A 250 5.25 -3.39 -3.22
C THR A 250 6.01 -4.44 -4.02
N LEU A 251 6.21 -5.63 -3.46
CA LEU A 251 6.94 -6.69 -4.16
C LEU A 251 6.15 -7.19 -5.36
N ARG A 252 4.83 -7.35 -5.21
CA ARG A 252 3.95 -7.74 -6.32
C ARG A 252 4.03 -6.72 -7.45
N LEU A 253 3.93 -5.43 -7.14
CA LEU A 253 4.02 -4.34 -8.10
C LEU A 253 5.38 -4.32 -8.81
N ILE A 254 6.49 -4.45 -8.08
CA ILE A 254 7.83 -4.53 -8.67
C ILE A 254 7.90 -5.72 -9.63
N LYS A 255 7.39 -6.90 -9.23
CA LYS A 255 7.36 -8.07 -10.10
C LYS A 255 6.51 -7.81 -11.35
N ILE A 256 5.32 -7.21 -11.23
CA ILE A 256 4.47 -6.86 -12.38
C ILE A 256 5.19 -5.88 -13.31
N ILE A 257 5.83 -4.83 -12.78
CA ILE A 257 6.61 -3.85 -13.57
C ILE A 257 7.77 -4.55 -14.32
N LEU A 258 8.39 -5.56 -13.70
CA LEU A 258 9.46 -6.36 -14.30
C LEU A 258 8.94 -7.44 -15.26
N VAL A 259 7.72 -7.95 -15.11
CA VAL A 259 7.11 -8.94 -16.03
C VAL A 259 6.49 -8.26 -17.26
N ASN A 260 5.81 -7.13 -17.07
CA ASN A 260 5.15 -6.35 -18.12
C ASN A 260 6.12 -5.78 -19.19
N ARG A 261 7.44 -6.04 -19.05
CA ARG A 261 8.42 -5.80 -20.11
C ARG A 261 8.31 -6.79 -21.29
N GLY A 262 7.55 -7.88 -21.17
CA GLY A 262 7.51 -8.90 -22.22
C GLY A 262 8.92 -9.45 -22.52
N SER A 263 9.27 -9.63 -23.79
CA SER A 263 10.61 -10.11 -24.19
C SER A 263 11.72 -9.06 -24.08
N LEU A 264 11.38 -7.77 -24.03
CA LEU A 264 12.34 -6.66 -24.11
C LEU A 264 12.14 -5.68 -22.95
N SER A 265 13.19 -5.39 -22.17
CA SER A 265 13.11 -4.38 -21.11
C SER A 265 12.63 -3.02 -21.64
N TYR A 266 11.90 -2.22 -20.84
CA TYR A 266 11.48 -0.88 -21.29
C TYR A 266 12.66 -0.01 -21.76
N PRO A 267 13.84 -0.01 -21.10
CA PRO A 267 15.03 0.67 -21.63
C PRO A 267 15.50 0.13 -23.00
N SER A 268 15.46 -1.19 -23.19
CA SER A 268 15.79 -1.79 -24.49
C SER A 268 14.81 -1.34 -25.57
N LEU A 269 13.51 -1.34 -25.25
CA LEU A 269 12.46 -0.88 -26.16
C LEU A 269 12.61 0.61 -26.51
N ALA A 270 12.90 1.45 -25.51
CA ALA A 270 13.16 2.88 -25.71
C ALA A 270 14.36 3.12 -26.61
N ASN A 271 15.45 2.37 -26.42
CA ASN A 271 16.65 2.46 -27.27
C ASN A 271 16.33 2.05 -28.71
N ILE A 272 15.62 0.94 -28.92
CA ILE A 272 15.20 0.50 -30.27
C ILE A 272 14.35 1.58 -30.94
N PHE A 273 13.37 2.14 -30.23
CA PHE A 273 12.53 3.20 -30.74
C PHE A 273 13.32 4.46 -31.13
N LEU A 274 14.26 4.89 -30.29
CA LEU A 274 15.12 6.03 -30.58
C LEU A 274 16.01 5.78 -31.80
N THR A 275 16.63 4.60 -31.92
CA THR A 275 17.44 4.23 -33.09
C THR A 275 16.61 4.23 -34.38
N GLN A 276 15.38 3.71 -34.32
CA GLN A 276 14.45 3.73 -35.46
C GLN A 276 13.95 5.14 -35.82
N SER A 277 14.03 6.09 -34.89
CA SER A 277 13.53 7.46 -35.06
C SER A 277 14.58 8.46 -35.57
N GLN A 278 15.83 8.07 -35.78
CA GLN A 278 16.91 9.01 -36.16
C GLN A 278 16.77 9.61 -37.57
N ASN A 279 16.15 8.88 -38.50
CA ASN A 279 16.07 9.28 -39.92
C ASN A 279 14.63 9.40 -40.43
N VAL A 280 13.68 9.69 -39.54
CA VAL A 280 12.27 9.86 -39.89
C VAL A 280 11.86 11.32 -39.76
N THR A 281 10.78 11.69 -40.44
CA THR A 281 10.19 13.03 -40.28
C THR A 281 9.49 13.15 -38.93
N TYR A 282 9.34 14.37 -38.43
CA TYR A 282 8.65 14.60 -37.16
C TYR A 282 7.23 14.02 -37.16
N LYS A 283 6.52 14.09 -38.29
CA LYS A 283 5.22 13.44 -38.44
C LYS A 283 5.28 11.92 -38.23
N GLN A 284 6.22 11.24 -38.89
CA GLN A 284 6.41 9.78 -38.76
C GLN A 284 6.81 9.38 -37.34
N PHE A 285 7.61 10.21 -36.66
CA PHE A 285 7.94 10.03 -35.26
C PHE A 285 6.70 10.08 -34.37
N LYS A 286 5.81 11.08 -34.55
CA LYS A 286 4.56 11.19 -33.78
C LYS A 286 3.66 9.95 -33.95
N GLU A 287 3.54 9.44 -35.18
CA GLU A 287 2.80 8.20 -35.48
C GLU A 287 3.44 6.98 -34.80
N SER A 288 4.77 6.88 -34.85
CA SER A 288 5.53 5.77 -34.24
C SER A 288 5.54 5.84 -32.72
N LEU A 289 5.50 7.04 -32.15
CA LEU A 289 5.46 7.28 -30.70
C LEU A 289 4.21 6.66 -30.07
N ILE A 290 3.05 6.79 -30.72
CA ILE A 290 1.81 6.15 -30.27
C ILE A 290 1.97 4.62 -30.24
N LYS A 291 2.54 4.03 -31.30
CA LYS A 291 2.79 2.58 -31.35
C LYS A 291 3.73 2.12 -30.24
N TYR A 292 4.78 2.89 -29.95
CA TYR A 292 5.71 2.61 -28.85
C TYR A 292 5.03 2.68 -27.46
N LEU A 293 4.23 3.73 -27.21
CA LEU A 293 3.57 3.93 -25.93
C LEU A 293 2.59 2.80 -25.61
N PHE A 294 1.83 2.33 -26.59
CA PHE A 294 0.84 1.26 -26.42
C PHE A 294 1.37 -0.14 -26.75
N TYR A 295 2.69 -0.29 -26.99
CA TYR A 295 3.32 -1.58 -27.18
C TYR A 295 3.20 -2.43 -25.89
N TYR A 296 2.59 -3.62 -26.00
CA TYR A 296 2.16 -4.53 -24.91
C TYR A 296 0.94 -4.11 -24.08
N THR A 297 0.21 -3.06 -24.48
CA THR A 297 -1.05 -2.71 -23.80
C THR A 297 -2.18 -3.58 -24.35
N GLU A 298 -2.98 -4.19 -23.47
CA GLU A 298 -4.19 -4.92 -23.86
C GLU A 298 -5.20 -3.98 -24.52
N HIS A 299 -5.69 -4.37 -25.70
CA HIS A 299 -6.71 -3.60 -26.41
C HIS A 299 -8.05 -3.71 -25.69
N ASN A 300 -8.59 -2.56 -25.30
CA ASN A 300 -9.95 -2.43 -24.82
C ASN A 300 -10.49 -1.05 -25.22
N ASP A 301 -11.82 -0.89 -25.19
CA ASP A 301 -12.49 0.33 -25.65
C ASP A 301 -12.00 1.61 -24.95
N PHE A 302 -11.48 1.51 -23.72
CA PHE A 302 -10.92 2.65 -22.98
C PHE A 302 -9.52 3.01 -23.47
N THR A 303 -8.66 2.01 -23.66
CA THR A 303 -7.29 2.16 -24.18
C THR A 303 -7.33 2.76 -25.59
N ASP A 304 -8.23 2.25 -26.44
CA ASP A 304 -8.40 2.76 -27.79
C ASP A 304 -8.88 4.22 -27.79
N ARG A 305 -9.81 4.58 -26.88
CA ARG A 305 -10.25 5.97 -26.70
C ARG A 305 -9.12 6.92 -26.29
N ILE A 306 -8.26 6.50 -25.37
CA ILE A 306 -7.10 7.30 -24.94
C ILE A 306 -6.09 7.42 -26.07
N GLN A 307 -5.80 6.33 -26.77
CA GLN A 307 -4.92 6.32 -27.93
C GLN A 307 -5.42 7.31 -29.00
N GLN A 308 -6.72 7.30 -29.31
CA GLN A 308 -7.32 8.24 -30.27
C GLN A 308 -7.23 9.69 -29.80
N LYS A 309 -7.42 9.97 -28.50
CA LYS A 309 -7.21 11.32 -27.94
C LYS A 309 -5.76 11.77 -28.10
N LEU A 310 -4.79 10.90 -27.80
CA LEU A 310 -3.37 11.20 -27.96
C LEU A 310 -2.97 11.41 -29.43
N ILE A 311 -3.49 10.61 -30.36
CA ILE A 311 -3.26 10.79 -31.81
C ILE A 311 -3.71 12.20 -32.22
N LYS A 312 -4.93 12.60 -31.89
CA LYS A 312 -5.46 13.93 -32.24
C LYS A 312 -4.63 15.07 -31.63
N THR A 313 -4.18 14.92 -30.39
CA THR A 313 -3.29 15.90 -29.74
C THR A 313 -1.93 15.99 -30.43
N LEU A 314 -1.36 14.86 -30.85
CA LEU A 314 -0.08 14.85 -31.56
C LEU A 314 -0.20 15.39 -33.00
N GLU A 315 -1.30 15.13 -33.68
CA GLU A 315 -1.55 15.68 -35.02
C GLU A 315 -1.52 17.22 -35.01
N THR A 316 -1.97 17.88 -33.94
CA THR A 316 -1.94 19.35 -33.82
C THR A 316 -0.63 19.90 -33.29
N LEU A 317 0.15 19.10 -32.58
CA LEU A 317 1.38 19.54 -31.92
C LEU A 317 2.52 19.80 -32.92
N ASN A 318 3.00 21.04 -32.94
CA ASN A 318 4.16 21.49 -33.72
C ASN A 318 4.09 21.11 -35.21
N ARG A 319 2.92 21.29 -35.84
CA ARG A 319 2.66 20.94 -37.25
C ARG A 319 3.63 21.59 -38.21
N GLU A 320 4.11 22.78 -37.90
CA GLU A 320 5.10 23.52 -38.67
C GLU A 320 6.41 22.75 -38.87
N HIS A 321 6.74 21.84 -37.94
CA HIS A 321 7.95 21.02 -37.99
C HIS A 321 7.71 19.61 -38.57
N ASP A 322 6.49 19.27 -39.03
CA ASP A 322 6.13 17.90 -39.46
C ASP A 322 7.00 17.35 -40.59
N GLY A 323 7.48 18.22 -41.49
CA GLY A 323 8.37 17.87 -42.59
C GLY A 323 9.86 17.84 -42.22
N GLU A 324 10.22 18.32 -41.03
CA GLU A 324 11.62 18.37 -40.58
C GLU A 324 12.07 17.01 -40.03
N GLY A 325 13.39 16.80 -40.02
CA GLY A 325 14.01 15.67 -39.35
C GLY A 325 13.84 15.79 -37.83
N VAL A 326 13.58 14.66 -37.17
CA VAL A 326 13.41 14.60 -35.71
C VAL A 326 14.73 14.93 -35.02
N ASN A 327 14.67 15.79 -34.01
CA ASN A 327 15.81 16.10 -33.15
C ASN A 327 15.43 16.00 -31.66
N ASN A 328 16.43 15.99 -30.79
CA ASN A 328 16.23 15.87 -29.34
C ASN A 328 15.34 16.97 -28.74
N GLY A 329 15.37 18.18 -29.33
CA GLY A 329 14.50 19.28 -28.91
C GLY A 329 13.02 19.03 -29.20
N LEU A 330 12.71 18.49 -30.39
CA LEU A 330 11.35 18.06 -30.75
C LEU A 330 10.90 16.92 -29.86
N ILE A 331 11.73 15.87 -29.68
CA ILE A 331 11.42 14.74 -28.78
C ILE A 331 11.10 15.24 -27.36
N PHE A 332 11.93 16.13 -26.81
CA PHE A 332 11.73 16.70 -25.47
C PHE A 332 10.42 17.49 -25.36
N ARG A 333 10.12 18.36 -26.33
CA ARG A 333 8.87 19.14 -26.38
C ARG A 333 7.65 18.22 -26.48
N THR A 334 7.69 17.23 -27.36
CA THR A 334 6.61 16.23 -27.51
C THR A 334 6.40 15.46 -26.22
N CYS A 335 7.46 14.94 -25.59
CA CYS A 335 7.37 14.17 -24.36
C CYS A 335 6.79 15.01 -23.22
N ASN A 336 7.28 16.25 -23.01
CA ASN A 336 6.74 17.12 -21.97
C ASN A 336 5.27 17.49 -22.22
N HIS A 337 4.88 17.70 -23.48
CA HIS A 337 3.50 17.98 -23.83
C HIS A 337 2.58 16.79 -23.50
N ILE A 338 2.98 15.57 -23.87
CA ILE A 338 2.21 14.37 -23.54
C ILE A 338 2.16 14.15 -22.02
N ILE A 339 3.29 14.26 -21.32
CA ILE A 339 3.34 14.11 -19.85
C ILE A 339 2.35 15.08 -19.21
N LYS A 340 2.42 16.37 -19.58
CA LYS A 340 1.47 17.37 -19.08
C LYS A 340 0.03 16.95 -19.37
N TYR A 341 -0.29 16.60 -20.61
CA TYR A 341 -1.63 16.20 -21.02
C TYR A 341 -2.15 14.95 -20.28
N LEU A 342 -1.26 14.04 -19.89
CA LEU A 342 -1.57 12.85 -19.10
C LEU A 342 -1.68 13.09 -17.60
N THR A 343 -1.18 14.23 -17.07
CA THR A 343 -1.14 14.51 -15.63
C THR A 343 -1.97 15.72 -15.22
N VAL A 344 -1.69 16.91 -15.76
CA VAL A 344 -2.21 18.18 -15.25
C VAL A 344 -2.69 19.12 -16.37
N GLU A 345 -3.67 19.95 -16.05
CA GLU A 345 -4.08 21.09 -16.83
C GLU A 345 -3.26 22.35 -16.49
N ASN A 346 -3.51 23.45 -17.20
CA ASN A 346 -2.70 24.67 -17.09
C ASN A 346 -2.67 25.25 -15.67
N THR A 347 -3.74 25.05 -14.90
CA THR A 347 -3.97 25.54 -13.53
C THR A 347 -3.39 24.64 -12.45
N GLY A 348 -2.82 23.48 -12.80
CA GLY A 348 -2.40 22.45 -11.83
C GLY A 348 -3.48 21.43 -11.48
N GLU A 349 -4.70 21.65 -11.97
CA GLU A 349 -5.82 20.69 -11.87
C GLU A 349 -5.48 19.36 -12.57
N PRO A 350 -6.00 18.23 -12.09
CA PRO A 350 -5.83 16.94 -12.76
C PRO A 350 -6.45 16.97 -14.16
N SER A 351 -5.74 16.47 -15.17
CA SER A 351 -6.27 16.48 -16.54
C SER A 351 -7.44 15.52 -16.74
N ALA A 352 -8.29 15.80 -17.73
CA ALA A 352 -9.37 14.88 -18.09
C ALA A 352 -8.87 13.45 -18.42
N LEU A 353 -7.69 13.31 -19.02
CA LEU A 353 -7.10 11.99 -19.25
C LEU A 353 -6.63 11.35 -17.95
N PHE A 354 -6.00 12.12 -17.07
CA PHE A 354 -5.59 11.65 -15.76
C PHE A 354 -6.79 11.06 -15.00
N LEU A 355 -7.90 11.78 -14.92
CA LEU A 355 -9.13 11.30 -14.27
C LEU A 355 -9.69 10.01 -14.92
N ILE A 356 -9.69 9.91 -16.25
CA ILE A 356 -10.10 8.69 -16.98
C ILE A 356 -9.23 7.48 -16.59
N PHE A 357 -7.93 7.68 -16.40
CA PHE A 357 -7.03 6.61 -15.98
C PHE A 357 -7.40 6.07 -14.58
N PHE A 358 -7.91 6.88 -13.67
CA PHE A 358 -8.32 6.43 -12.33
C PHE A 358 -9.72 5.87 -12.27
N SER A 359 -10.64 6.38 -13.10
CA SER A 359 -12.03 5.91 -13.09
C SER A 359 -12.22 4.60 -13.85
N HIS A 360 -11.38 4.32 -14.85
CA HIS A 360 -11.60 3.22 -15.79
C HIS A 360 -10.39 2.34 -16.05
N LEU A 361 -9.19 2.75 -15.64
CA LEU A 361 -7.96 1.98 -15.86
C LEU A 361 -7.19 1.78 -14.56
N ASN A 362 -6.15 0.95 -14.63
CA ASN A 362 -5.24 0.78 -13.52
C ASN A 362 -4.23 1.94 -13.50
N PRO A 363 -4.01 2.62 -12.35
CA PRO A 363 -2.97 3.66 -12.19
C PRO A 363 -1.57 3.22 -12.65
N LEU A 364 -1.30 1.92 -12.61
CA LEU A 364 -0.08 1.31 -13.14
C LEU A 364 0.13 1.58 -14.64
N ASN A 365 -0.93 1.54 -15.45
CA ASN A 365 -0.82 1.76 -16.89
C ASN A 365 -0.36 3.19 -17.18
N LEU A 366 -0.91 4.17 -16.45
CA LEU A 366 -0.47 5.56 -16.53
C LEU A 366 0.99 5.70 -16.08
N GLY A 367 1.37 5.08 -14.96
CA GLY A 367 2.75 5.07 -14.48
C GLY A 367 3.75 4.51 -15.51
N ILE A 368 3.38 3.43 -16.19
CA ILE A 368 4.19 2.81 -17.26
C ILE A 368 4.29 3.73 -18.49
N LEU A 369 3.19 4.37 -18.91
CA LEU A 369 3.22 5.32 -20.03
C LEU A 369 4.16 6.50 -19.74
N LEU A 370 4.07 7.08 -18.55
CA LEU A 370 4.95 8.17 -18.11
C LEU A 370 6.41 7.73 -18.04
N LEU A 371 6.68 6.52 -17.53
CA LEU A 371 8.01 5.92 -17.55
C LEU A 371 8.55 5.78 -18.97
N LYS A 372 7.76 5.25 -19.91
CA LYS A 372 8.16 5.08 -21.32
C LYS A 372 8.57 6.41 -21.96
N LEU A 373 7.87 7.50 -21.63
CA LEU A 373 8.21 8.86 -22.10
C LEU A 373 9.54 9.36 -21.50
N VAL A 374 9.76 9.13 -20.20
CA VAL A 374 11.02 9.50 -19.54
C VAL A 374 12.20 8.70 -20.10
N LEU A 375 12.01 7.44 -20.50
CA LEU A 375 13.09 6.62 -21.05
C LEU A 375 13.58 7.10 -22.43
N ILE A 376 12.69 7.66 -23.26
CA ILE A 376 13.08 8.22 -24.56
C ILE A 376 13.55 9.67 -24.47
N SER A 377 13.17 10.39 -23.41
CA SER A 377 13.58 11.75 -23.11
C SER A 377 13.93 11.90 -21.63
N PRO A 378 15.16 11.54 -21.20
CA PRO A 378 15.55 11.58 -19.79
C PRO A 378 15.37 12.94 -19.13
N HIS A 379 15.59 14.03 -19.87
CA HIS A 379 15.38 15.40 -19.40
C HIS A 379 13.91 15.71 -19.06
N SER A 380 12.95 14.95 -19.62
CA SER A 380 11.53 15.11 -19.30
C SER A 380 11.18 14.63 -17.90
N ARG A 381 12.07 13.87 -17.22
CA ARG A 381 11.87 13.46 -15.83
C ARG A 381 11.62 14.64 -14.90
N THR A 382 12.41 15.71 -15.03
CA THR A 382 12.26 16.90 -14.19
C THR A 382 10.88 17.56 -14.36
N ASN A 383 10.35 17.57 -15.59
CA ASN A 383 9.00 18.09 -15.83
C ASN A 383 7.92 17.17 -15.28
N LEU A 384 8.07 15.84 -15.41
CA LEU A 384 7.16 14.90 -14.77
C LEU A 384 7.11 15.14 -13.25
N GLU A 385 8.26 15.23 -12.59
CA GLU A 385 8.32 15.46 -11.15
C GLU A 385 7.71 16.82 -10.75
N LEU A 386 7.87 17.86 -11.58
CA LEU A 386 7.18 19.15 -11.40
C LEU A 386 5.65 19.01 -11.51
N TYR A 387 5.14 18.24 -12.49
CA TYR A 387 3.70 18.04 -12.63
C TYR A 387 3.12 17.18 -11.50
N LEU A 388 3.87 16.18 -11.00
CA LEU A 388 3.51 15.47 -9.78
C LEU A 388 3.45 16.42 -8.57
N ALA A 389 4.41 17.34 -8.44
CA ALA A 389 4.38 18.36 -7.39
C ALA A 389 3.11 19.22 -7.45
N ARG A 390 2.68 19.62 -8.65
CA ARG A 390 1.44 20.39 -8.85
C ARG A 390 0.19 19.60 -8.47
N LEU A 391 0.11 18.32 -8.81
CA LEU A 391 -0.98 17.44 -8.36
C LEU A 391 -1.03 17.34 -6.84
N ILE A 392 0.14 17.18 -6.21
CA ILE A 392 0.24 17.12 -4.75
C ILE A 392 -0.23 18.43 -4.13
N GLN A 393 0.22 19.58 -4.63
CA GLN A 393 -0.18 20.90 -4.16
C GLN A 393 -1.67 21.15 -4.34
N TYR A 394 -2.26 20.73 -5.47
CA TYR A 394 -3.70 20.86 -5.71
C TYR A 394 -4.53 20.06 -4.70
N HIS A 395 -4.05 18.89 -4.29
CA HIS A 395 -4.75 18.02 -3.35
C HIS A 395 -4.33 18.20 -1.89
N GLN A 396 -3.37 19.07 -1.57
CA GLN A 396 -2.77 19.15 -0.24
C GLN A 396 -3.74 19.54 0.89
N GLU A 397 -4.84 20.23 0.57
CA GLU A 397 -5.84 20.61 1.58
C GLU A 397 -6.80 19.46 1.93
N HIS A 398 -6.79 18.38 1.15
CA HIS A 398 -7.63 17.21 1.36
C HIS A 398 -6.94 16.20 2.27
N SER A 399 -7.74 15.38 2.95
CA SER A 399 -7.23 14.34 3.83
C SER A 399 -6.46 13.26 3.04
N ALA A 400 -5.57 12.54 3.72
CA ALA A 400 -4.85 11.41 3.14
C ALA A 400 -5.82 10.34 2.59
N ILE A 401 -6.96 10.17 3.27
CA ILE A 401 -8.00 9.21 2.93
C ILE A 401 -8.64 9.56 1.58
N ASP A 402 -8.99 10.83 1.38
CA ASP A 402 -9.60 11.29 0.12
C ASP A 402 -8.59 11.23 -1.04
N CYS A 403 -7.30 11.35 -0.72
CA CYS A 403 -6.20 11.31 -1.67
C CYS A 403 -5.62 9.90 -1.88
N GLN A 404 -6.25 8.83 -1.37
CA GLN A 404 -5.66 7.49 -1.41
C GLN A 404 -5.34 7.01 -2.85
N TRP A 405 -6.17 7.37 -3.82
CA TRP A 405 -5.95 7.05 -5.23
C TRP A 405 -4.70 7.74 -5.78
N LEU A 406 -4.46 9.01 -5.39
CA LEU A 406 -3.30 9.80 -5.80
C LEU A 406 -2.03 9.28 -5.12
N ILE A 407 -2.11 9.00 -3.81
CA ILE A 407 -1.03 8.39 -3.03
C ILE A 407 -0.58 7.09 -3.69
N ASN A 408 -1.52 6.19 -4.04
CA ASN A 408 -1.19 4.93 -4.73
C ASN A 408 -0.46 5.18 -6.06
N PHE A 409 -0.93 6.12 -6.86
CA PHE A 409 -0.27 6.49 -8.11
C PHE A 409 1.14 7.08 -7.90
N LEU A 410 1.32 7.93 -6.90
CA LEU A 410 2.63 8.50 -6.56
C LEU A 410 3.61 7.40 -6.14
N GLU A 411 3.17 6.41 -5.35
CA GLU A 411 3.99 5.24 -4.99
C GLU A 411 4.37 4.42 -6.23
N ILE A 412 3.43 4.18 -7.15
CA ILE A 412 3.68 3.50 -8.42
C ILE A 412 4.72 4.24 -9.25
N CYS A 413 4.57 5.56 -9.43
CA CYS A 413 5.52 6.37 -10.16
C CYS A 413 6.90 6.36 -9.50
N GLN A 414 6.97 6.50 -8.17
CA GLN A 414 8.23 6.50 -7.43
C GLN A 414 8.96 5.17 -7.58
N ILE A 415 8.25 4.05 -7.46
CA ILE A 415 8.79 2.70 -7.68
C ILE A 415 9.26 2.54 -9.13
N ALA A 416 8.41 2.84 -10.11
CA ALA A 416 8.72 2.67 -11.54
C ALA A 416 9.94 3.49 -11.97
N LEU A 417 10.00 4.77 -11.58
CA LEU A 417 11.13 5.65 -11.87
C LEU A 417 12.42 5.25 -11.12
N THR A 418 12.29 4.61 -9.96
CA THR A 418 13.44 4.10 -9.19
C THR A 418 13.99 2.80 -9.78
N ILE A 419 13.12 1.86 -10.15
CA ILE A 419 13.50 0.57 -10.78
C ILE A 419 14.28 0.80 -12.07
N TYR A 420 13.79 1.72 -12.91
CA TYR A 420 14.40 2.03 -14.19
C TYR A 420 15.33 3.25 -14.15
N GLY A 421 15.60 3.76 -12.95
CA GLY A 421 16.56 4.82 -12.72
C GLY A 421 18.02 4.37 -12.94
N GLU A 422 18.92 5.32 -12.71
CA GLU A 422 20.34 5.08 -12.88
C GLU A 422 20.91 4.29 -11.68
N ASN A 423 21.98 3.52 -11.88
CA ASN A 423 22.81 2.87 -10.86
C ASN A 423 22.35 1.55 -10.21
N VAL A 424 21.06 1.20 -10.18
CA VAL A 424 20.59 -0.11 -9.66
C VAL A 424 19.85 -0.88 -10.76
N GLN A 425 20.21 -2.13 -10.98
CA GLN A 425 19.52 -3.08 -11.84
C GLN A 425 18.63 -3.97 -10.99
N TYR A 426 17.35 -4.01 -11.31
CA TYR A 426 16.39 -4.93 -10.72
C TYR A 426 16.09 -6.05 -11.72
N ASN A 427 16.31 -7.29 -11.30
CA ASN A 427 16.10 -8.49 -12.09
C ASN A 427 15.08 -9.41 -11.42
N LEU A 428 14.29 -10.08 -12.25
CA LEU A 428 13.35 -11.10 -11.81
C LEU A 428 13.93 -12.47 -12.18
N VAL A 429 14.03 -13.37 -11.21
CA VAL A 429 14.50 -14.74 -11.39
C VAL A 429 13.37 -15.68 -11.01
N ASN A 430 13.01 -16.57 -11.94
CA ASN A 430 12.06 -17.64 -11.65
C ASN A 430 12.80 -18.76 -10.91
N MET A 431 12.25 -19.20 -9.77
CA MET A 431 12.84 -20.23 -8.93
C MET A 431 12.26 -21.63 -9.18
N SER A 432 11.32 -21.79 -10.12
CA SER A 432 10.75 -23.11 -10.47
C SER A 432 11.70 -23.92 -11.35
N GLU A 433 11.93 -25.19 -11.01
CA GLU A 433 12.82 -26.12 -11.76
C GLU A 433 12.24 -26.62 -13.10
N ASN A 434 11.02 -26.20 -13.49
CA ASN A 434 10.42 -26.59 -14.78
C ASN A 434 10.91 -25.68 -15.91
N ASP A 435 12.10 -25.98 -16.40
CA ASP A 435 12.79 -25.25 -17.47
C ASP A 435 12.35 -25.72 -18.88
N ARG A 436 11.05 -25.97 -19.10
CA ARG A 436 10.53 -26.39 -20.40
C ARG A 436 9.23 -25.66 -20.76
N ASP A 437 9.35 -24.81 -21.78
CA ASP A 437 8.31 -24.36 -22.71
C ASP A 437 6.91 -24.18 -22.13
N ASP A 438 6.58 -22.97 -21.68
CA ASP A 438 5.76 -22.07 -22.51
C ASP A 438 5.60 -20.72 -21.82
N ARG A 439 5.92 -19.66 -22.56
CA ARG A 439 5.44 -18.32 -22.24
C ARG A 439 3.93 -18.42 -22.27
N LEU A 440 3.24 -18.25 -21.15
CA LEU A 440 1.92 -17.61 -21.15
C LEU A 440 1.47 -17.16 -19.75
N ILE A 441 1.97 -17.72 -18.65
CA ILE A 441 1.64 -17.20 -17.30
C ILE A 441 2.87 -17.33 -16.39
N VAL A 442 3.59 -16.23 -16.18
CA VAL A 442 4.64 -16.18 -15.16
C VAL A 442 3.95 -16.23 -13.80
N ASP A 443 4.10 -17.33 -13.07
CA ASP A 443 3.66 -17.38 -11.67
C ASP A 443 4.54 -16.44 -10.83
N LEU A 444 3.98 -15.26 -10.55
CA LEU A 444 4.64 -14.22 -9.77
C LEU A 444 5.02 -14.70 -8.36
N ASN A 445 4.38 -15.74 -7.84
CA ASN A 445 4.68 -16.28 -6.51
C ASN A 445 6.03 -17.01 -6.48
N ASN A 446 6.42 -17.65 -7.58
CA ASN A 446 7.69 -18.39 -7.71
C ASN A 446 8.87 -17.51 -8.15
N CYS A 447 8.62 -16.23 -8.42
CA CYS A 447 9.66 -15.30 -8.85
C CYS A 447 10.25 -14.51 -7.67
N ARG A 448 11.57 -14.31 -7.69
CA ARG A 448 12.31 -13.46 -6.76
C ARG A 448 12.92 -12.25 -7.45
N VAL A 449 12.92 -11.12 -6.77
CA VAL A 449 13.48 -9.84 -7.21
C VAL A 449 14.88 -9.70 -6.64
N PHE A 450 15.85 -9.42 -7.50
CA PHE A 450 17.23 -9.16 -7.12
C PHE A 450 17.61 -7.74 -7.53
N SER A 451 18.25 -7.00 -6.63
CA SER A 451 18.85 -5.70 -6.93
C SER A 451 20.38 -5.82 -6.97
N GLN A 452 20.99 -5.26 -8.01
CA GLN A 452 22.44 -5.24 -8.19
C GLN A 452 22.89 -3.84 -8.60
N GLN A 453 24.06 -3.40 -8.13
CA GLN A 453 24.63 -2.13 -8.60
C GLN A 453 25.08 -2.28 -10.06
N LYS A 454 24.69 -1.34 -10.93
CA LYS A 454 25.17 -1.29 -12.32
C LYS A 454 26.69 -1.15 -12.29
N LYS A 455 27.42 -2.09 -12.90
CA LYS A 455 28.85 -1.89 -13.18
C LYS A 455 28.97 -0.69 -14.10
N SER A 456 29.72 0.33 -13.70
CA SER A 456 30.08 1.42 -14.60
C SER A 456 30.76 0.81 -15.82
N ARG A 457 30.22 1.07 -17.02
CA ARG A 457 30.99 0.87 -18.25
C ARG A 457 32.20 1.79 -18.07
N LYS A 458 33.39 1.21 -17.90
CA LYS A 458 34.62 1.96 -18.14
C LYS A 458 34.50 2.43 -19.58
N GLU A 459 34.39 3.74 -19.78
CA GLU A 459 34.70 4.34 -21.07
C GLU A 459 36.13 3.87 -21.38
N VAL A 460 36.24 3.06 -22.41
CA VAL A 460 37.53 2.77 -23.01
C VAL A 460 37.81 4.01 -23.82
N ASP A 461 38.67 4.88 -23.29
CA ASP A 461 39.31 5.93 -24.07
C ASP A 461 39.99 5.26 -25.27
N SER A 462 39.50 5.56 -26.48
CA SER A 462 40.19 5.37 -27.75
C SER A 462 39.64 6.34 -28.78
#